data_AF-A0A0N4XPX3-F1
#
_entry.id   AF-A0A0N4XPX3-F1
#
_cell.length_a   1.000
_cell.length_b   1.000
_cell.length_c   1.000
_cell.angle_alpha   90.00
_cell.angle_beta   90.00
_cell.angle_gamma   90.00
#
_symmetry.space_group_name_H-M   'P 1'
#
loop_
_entity.id
_entity.type
_entity.pdbx_description
1 polymer ?
#
loop_
_entity_poly.entity_id
_entity_poly.type
_entity_poly.pdbx_seq_one_letter_code
_entity_poly.pdbx_strand_id
1 'polypeptide(L)'
;MQDLCRINNQLLIGLGVGHPKVDQICTTLARYGIHPKMTGAGGGGSVFAFLKPDTPQTLLDMISGELVKLGYEVWQPPLGGPGVVEHQRRP
;
A
#
# COMPACT_ATOMS: atom_id res chain seq x y z
N MET A 1 -11.78 -5.03 -5.70
CA MET A 1 -11.03 -4.20 -4.73
C MET A 1 -9.93 -3.40 -5.41
N GLN A 2 -9.01 -4.04 -6.16
CA GLN A 2 -7.95 -3.36 -6.91
C GLN A 2 -8.45 -2.23 -7.81
N ASP A 3 -9.56 -2.44 -8.54
CA ASP A 3 -10.13 -1.40 -9.41
C ASP A 3 -10.65 -0.18 -8.64
N LEU A 4 -11.25 -0.38 -7.46
CA LEU A 4 -11.73 0.72 -6.64
C LEU A 4 -10.56 1.56 -6.09
N CYS A 5 -9.48 0.90 -5.66
CA CYS A 5 -8.25 1.59 -5.26
C CYS A 5 -7.67 2.40 -6.43
N ARG A 6 -7.57 1.78 -7.61
CA ARG A 6 -7.09 2.44 -8.83
C ARG A 6 -7.92 3.67 -9.19
N ILE A 7 -9.24 3.50 -9.31
CA ILE A 7 -10.17 4.59 -9.67
C ILE A 7 -10.06 5.72 -8.65
N ASN A 8 -10.14 5.41 -7.36
CA ASN A 8 -10.10 6.44 -6.33
C ASN A 8 -8.74 7.14 -6.27
N ASN A 9 -7.62 6.42 -6.49
CA ASN A 9 -6.32 7.07 -6.59
C ASN A 9 -6.25 8.06 -7.76
N GLN A 10 -6.82 7.71 -8.92
CA GLN A 10 -6.88 8.61 -10.07
C GLN A 10 -7.78 9.82 -9.81
N LEU A 11 -8.90 9.65 -9.10
CA LEU A 11 -9.73 10.78 -8.67
C LEU A 11 -8.96 11.72 -7.74
N LEU A 12 -8.18 11.19 -6.78
CA LEU A 12 -7.34 11.99 -5.90
C LEU A 12 -6.25 12.76 -6.67
N ILE A 13 -5.62 12.12 -7.67
CA ILE A 13 -4.69 12.81 -8.56
C ILE A 13 -5.41 13.96 -9.30
N GLY A 14 -6.62 13.71 -9.80
CA GLY A 14 -7.47 14.73 -10.44
C GLY A 14 -7.86 15.89 -9.52
N LEU A 15 -7.92 15.67 -8.20
CA LEU A 15 -8.12 16.72 -7.19
C LEU A 15 -6.84 17.50 -6.85
N GLY A 16 -5.70 17.20 -7.50
CA GLY A 16 -4.45 17.93 -7.33
C GLY A 16 -3.61 17.50 -6.12
N VAL A 17 -3.96 16.39 -5.45
CA VAL A 17 -3.21 15.88 -4.28
C VAL A 17 -2.25 14.73 -4.63
N GLY A 18 -1.85 14.61 -5.90
CA GLY A 18 -0.85 13.64 -6.36
C GLY A 18 0.59 13.98 -5.90
N HIS A 19 1.52 13.06 -6.13
CA HIS A 19 2.95 13.30 -5.86
C HIS A 19 3.84 12.33 -6.67
N PRO A 20 4.98 12.77 -7.23
CA PRO A 20 5.84 11.91 -8.07
C PRO A 20 6.29 10.60 -7.41
N LYS A 21 6.58 10.62 -6.10
CA LYS A 21 6.90 9.40 -5.34
C LYS A 21 5.72 8.42 -5.25
N VAL A 22 4.48 8.91 -5.14
CA VAL A 22 3.29 8.06 -5.16
C VAL A 22 3.13 7.44 -6.55
N ASP A 23 3.33 8.21 -7.61
CA ASP A 23 3.26 7.72 -8.98
C ASP A 23 4.32 6.64 -9.26
N GLN A 24 5.52 6.81 -8.69
CA GLN A 24 6.58 5.79 -8.76
C GLN A 24 6.14 4.49 -8.07
N ILE A 25 5.56 4.55 -6.87
CA ILE A 25 5.06 3.36 -6.18
C ILE A 25 3.92 2.70 -6.98
N CYS A 26 2.98 3.50 -7.51
CA CYS A 26 1.88 3.01 -8.35
C CYS A 26 2.40 2.28 -9.59
N THR A 27 3.40 2.85 -10.25
CA THR A 27 4.02 2.27 -11.45
C THR A 27 4.74 0.97 -11.13
N THR A 28 5.53 0.94 -10.05
CA THR A 28 6.23 -0.28 -9.60
C THR A 28 5.25 -1.40 -9.28
N LEU A 29 4.20 -1.11 -8.51
CA LEU A 29 3.20 -2.11 -8.09
C LEU A 29 2.30 -2.57 -9.24
N ALA A 30 2.02 -1.72 -10.23
CA ALA A 30 1.20 -2.09 -11.39
C ALA A 30 1.79 -3.24 -12.21
N ARG A 31 3.13 -3.37 -12.25
CA ARG A 31 3.81 -4.51 -12.92
C ARG A 31 3.48 -5.86 -12.29
N TYR A 32 3.05 -5.86 -11.03
CA TYR A 32 2.63 -7.03 -10.28
C TYR A 32 1.11 -7.18 -10.24
N GLY A 33 0.36 -6.36 -10.99
CA GLY A 33 -1.10 -6.34 -10.97
C GLY A 33 -1.70 -5.80 -9.67
N ILE A 34 -0.91 -5.01 -8.92
CA ILE A 34 -1.32 -4.40 -7.65
C ILE A 34 -1.55 -2.91 -7.89
N HIS A 35 -2.70 -2.40 -7.48
CA HIS A 35 -3.09 -1.02 -7.68
C HIS A 35 -3.27 -0.32 -6.32
N PRO A 36 -2.23 0.40 -5.83
CA PRO A 36 -2.29 1.11 -4.56
C PRO A 36 -3.17 2.35 -4.64
N LYS A 37 -3.49 2.88 -3.46
CA LYS A 37 -4.18 4.16 -3.27
C LYS A 37 -3.48 4.97 -2.18
N MET A 38 -3.36 6.27 -2.38
CA MET A 38 -2.97 7.21 -1.32
C MET A 38 -3.93 7.16 -0.12
N THR A 39 -3.37 7.32 1.07
CA THR A 39 -4.10 7.46 2.33
C THR A 39 -3.68 8.73 3.07
N GLY A 40 -4.64 9.40 3.71
CA GLY A 40 -4.46 10.71 4.34
C GLY A 40 -4.63 11.88 3.36
N ALA A 41 -3.82 12.93 3.54
CA ALA A 41 -3.95 14.19 2.81
C ALA A 41 -3.54 14.13 1.33
N GLY A 42 -2.68 13.17 0.94
CA GLY A 42 -2.01 13.15 -0.35
C GLY A 42 -0.71 13.97 -0.34
N GLY A 43 -0.18 14.30 -1.53
CA GLY A 43 1.06 15.06 -1.66
C GLY A 43 2.32 14.28 -1.23
N GLY A 44 2.24 12.96 -1.14
CA GLY A 44 3.31 12.08 -0.66
C GLY A 44 2.80 11.15 0.42
N GLY A 45 3.55 11.03 1.52
CA GLY A 45 3.15 10.24 2.69
C GLY A 45 3.08 8.74 2.41
N SER A 46 1.95 8.12 2.75
CA SER A 46 1.74 6.67 2.66
C SER A 46 0.73 6.30 1.58
N VAL A 47 0.94 5.13 1.00
CA VAL A 47 -0.04 4.44 0.15
C VAL A 47 -0.36 3.09 0.77
N PHE A 48 -1.53 2.56 0.46
CA PHE A 48 -1.87 1.18 0.80
C PHE A 48 -2.34 0.44 -0.45
N ALA A 49 -2.14 -0.87 -0.44
CA ALA A 49 -2.59 -1.77 -1.50
C ALA A 49 -3.16 -3.04 -0.88
N PHE A 50 -4.08 -3.68 -1.59
CA PHE A 50 -4.58 -4.99 -1.20
C PHE A 50 -3.81 -6.09 -1.91
N LEU A 51 -3.39 -7.08 -1.14
CA LEU A 51 -2.81 -8.32 -1.63
C LEU A 51 -3.93 -9.33 -1.86
N LYS A 52 -3.77 -10.20 -2.87
CA LYS A 52 -4.65 -11.37 -3.00
C LYS A 52 -4.29 -12.35 -1.89
N PRO A 53 -5.27 -13.09 -1.31
CA PRO A 53 -4.98 -14.08 -0.26
C PRO A 53 -3.86 -15.07 -0.63
N ASP A 54 -3.80 -15.48 -1.90
CA ASP A 54 -2.85 -16.47 -2.40
C ASP A 54 -1.59 -15.84 -3.03
N THR A 55 -1.23 -14.61 -2.63
CA THR A 55 -0.02 -13.96 -3.16
C THR A 55 1.21 -14.70 -2.66
N PRO A 56 2.09 -15.24 -3.54
CA PRO A 56 3.26 -16.00 -3.11
C PRO A 56 4.23 -15.14 -2.29
N GLN A 57 4.82 -15.72 -1.23
CA GLN A 57 5.81 -15.02 -0.40
C GLN A 57 6.99 -14.49 -1.23
N THR A 58 7.45 -15.25 -2.21
CA THR A 58 8.53 -14.83 -3.12
C THR A 58 8.18 -13.55 -3.88
N LEU A 59 6.92 -13.38 -4.27
CA LEU A 59 6.44 -12.17 -4.93
C LEU A 59 6.43 -10.98 -3.95
N LEU A 60 6.02 -11.21 -2.70
CA LEU A 60 6.05 -10.19 -1.65
C LEU A 60 7.48 -9.74 -1.33
N ASP A 61 8.43 -10.67 -1.28
CA ASP A 61 9.84 -10.38 -1.03
C ASP A 61 10.45 -9.56 -2.18
N MET A 62 10.12 -9.91 -3.44
CA MET A 62 10.53 -9.13 -4.61
C MET A 62 9.98 -7.70 -4.58
N ILE A 63 8.68 -7.54 -4.33
CA ILE A 63 8.02 -6.23 -4.23
C ILE A 63 8.68 -5.40 -3.11
N SER A 64 8.83 -5.99 -1.93
CA SER A 64 9.40 -5.32 -0.76
C SER A 64 10.85 -4.91 -1.03
N GLY A 65 11.65 -5.79 -1.62
CA GLY A 65 13.04 -5.51 -1.97
C GLY A 65 13.19 -4.36 -2.98
N GLU A 66 12.30 -4.27 -3.97
CA GLU A 66 12.31 -3.14 -4.91
C GLU A 66 11.91 -1.82 -4.28
N LEU A 67 10.85 -1.83 -3.47
CA LEU A 67 10.38 -0.62 -2.78
C LEU A 67 11.44 -0.09 -1.80
N VAL A 68 12.10 -0.98 -1.05
CA VAL A 68 13.21 -0.62 -0.16
C VAL A 68 14.40 -0.05 -0.93
N LYS A 69 14.76 -0.62 -2.09
CA LYS A 69 15.81 -0.07 -2.96
C LYS A 69 15.49 1.33 -3.48
N LEU A 70 14.20 1.64 -3.66
CA LEU A 70 13.73 2.98 -4.03
C LEU A 70 13.64 3.93 -2.82
N GLY A 71 13.97 3.48 -1.61
CA GLY A 71 13.99 4.26 -0.39
C GLY A 71 12.63 4.36 0.32
N TYR A 72 11.72 3.40 0.10
CA TYR A 72 10.42 3.32 0.77
C TYR A 72 10.43 2.29 1.90
N GLU A 73 9.63 2.56 2.94
CA GLU A 73 9.30 1.57 3.98
C GLU A 73 8.09 0.73 3.55
N VAL A 74 8.10 -0.56 3.88
CA VAL A 74 7.04 -1.51 3.49
C VAL A 74 6.59 -2.30 4.70
N TRP A 75 5.31 -2.16 5.05
CA TRP A 75 4.68 -2.89 6.13
C TRP A 75 3.50 -3.72 5.58
N GLN A 76 3.21 -4.86 6.21
CA GLN A 76 2.11 -5.76 5.83
C GLN A 76 1.14 -5.98 6.99
N PRO A 77 0.53 -4.94 7.58
CA PRO A 77 -0.43 -5.11 8.66
C PRO A 77 -1.76 -5.67 8.13
N PRO A 78 -2.49 -6.48 8.93
CA PRO A 78 -3.88 -6.79 8.63
C PRO A 78 -4.73 -5.53 8.75
N LEU A 79 -5.72 -5.38 7.86
CA LEU A 79 -6.70 -4.30 7.94
C LEU A 79 -7.97 -4.80 8.67
N GLY A 80 -8.58 -3.94 9.48
CA GLY A 80 -9.78 -4.30 10.25
C GLY A 80 -9.46 -5.16 11.47
N GLY A 81 -8.27 -4.98 12.06
CA GLY A 81 -7.89 -5.62 13.31
C GLY A 81 -8.80 -5.23 14.49
N PRO A 82 -8.68 -5.93 15.62
CA PRO A 82 -9.44 -5.60 16.82
C PRO A 82 -9.14 -4.17 17.29
N GLY A 83 -10.14 -3.54 17.91
CA GLY A 83 -9.98 -2.24 18.56
C GLY A 83 -9.20 -2.35 19.88
N VAL A 84 -9.75 -1.83 20.96
CA VAL A 84 -9.13 -1.97 22.28
C VAL A 84 -9.16 -3.44 22.72
N VAL A 85 -8.00 -3.98 23.13
CA VAL A 85 -7.84 -5.34 23.65
C VAL A 85 -7.05 -5.31 24.95
N GLU A 86 -7.50 -6.06 25.95
CA GLU A 86 -6.70 -6.34 27.14
C GLU A 86 -5.76 -7.51 26.86
N HIS A 87 -4.46 -7.26 26.91
CA HIS A 87 -3.45 -8.31 26.82
C HIS A 87 -3.07 -8.76 28.23
N GLN A 88 -3.29 -10.04 28.55
CA GLN A 88 -2.73 -10.60 29.79
C GLN A 88 -1.21 -10.49 29.73
N ARG A 89 -0.61 -9.81 30.73
CA ARG A 89 0.84 -9.88 30.91
C ARG A 89 1.18 -11.33 31.19
N ARG A 90 2.09 -11.91 30.40
CA ARG A 90 2.69 -13.19 30.77
C ARG A 90 3.33 -13.01 32.15
N PRO A 91 3.18 -13.99 33.07
CA PRO A 91 3.79 -13.92 34.39
C PRO A 91 5.31 -13.76 34.30
#